data_AF-A0A6F9BX12-F1
#
_entry.id   AF-A0A6F9BX12-F1
#
_cell.length_a   1.000
_cell.length_b   1.000
_cell.length_c   1.000
_cell.angle_alpha   90.00
_cell.angle_beta   90.00
_cell.angle_gamma   90.00
#
_symmetry.space_group_name_H-M   'P 1'
#
loop_
_entity.id
_entity.type
_entity.pdbx_description
1 polymer ?
#
loop_
_entity_poly.entity_id
_entity_poly.type
_entity_poly.pdbx_seq_one_letter_code
_entity_poly.pdbx_strand_id
1 'polypeptide(L)'
;MYRSHVSLYTQGQGSMEGRLHHVVLHGVCITLAMVSQVFSETFHVLASGTNSGGLFRTTMDNVSESFPLEVTMDCWADNTWIMLRIWSSAWLIHSLFTVFQSDLLPSLFFKWVMPVHSFQMLYVSYRNLHNHRAWLAINNPKEPWWTRYLTQNGLAVFGWWTLLEALVSLGVVLRYQAGLPDPLVSSMVLTLLLLGMLIWFVFESFIFSKYIRYTFTVYPVLIVGLGAMVPNAGSNDDTSKYLTKEPNHKPDFCKTVCQPMGKDSTMASQTGF
;
A
#
# COMPACT_ATOMS: atom_id res chain seq x y z
N MET A 1 -6.41 -47.71 -13.37
CA MET A 1 -5.88 -47.03 -12.16
C MET A 1 -4.86 -45.94 -12.56
N TYR A 2 -5.26 -44.94 -13.36
CA TYR A 2 -4.33 -43.90 -13.88
C TYR A 2 -4.94 -42.48 -13.93
N ARG A 3 -6.11 -42.28 -13.31
CA ARG A 3 -6.89 -41.03 -13.44
C ARG A 3 -6.66 -40.03 -12.29
N SER A 4 -6.01 -40.44 -11.20
CA SER A 4 -5.89 -39.62 -9.99
C SER A 4 -4.63 -38.74 -9.94
N HIS A 5 -3.56 -39.09 -10.67
CA HIS A 5 -2.32 -38.32 -10.67
C HIS A 5 -2.32 -37.10 -11.60
N VAL A 6 -3.14 -37.11 -12.66
CA VAL A 6 -3.21 -36.00 -13.63
C VAL A 6 -3.89 -34.76 -13.03
N SER A 7 -4.83 -34.95 -12.09
CA SER A 7 -5.60 -33.85 -11.48
C SER A 7 -4.78 -33.01 -10.49
N LEU A 8 -3.83 -33.61 -9.78
CA LEU A 8 -2.96 -32.89 -8.83
C LEU A 8 -1.90 -32.03 -9.55
N TYR A 9 -1.38 -32.52 -10.68
CA TYR A 9 -0.47 -31.73 -11.52
C TYR A 9 -1.19 -30.55 -12.18
N THR A 10 -2.37 -30.77 -12.77
CA THR A 10 -3.13 -29.68 -13.42
C THR A 10 -3.63 -28.63 -12.43
N GLN A 11 -4.01 -29.01 -11.21
CA GLN A 11 -4.44 -28.06 -10.17
C GLN A 11 -3.27 -27.28 -9.55
N GLY A 12 -2.08 -27.90 -9.41
CA GLY A 12 -0.86 -27.20 -9.01
C GLY A 12 -0.31 -26.27 -10.10
N GLN A 13 -0.43 -26.68 -11.37
CA GLN A 13 0.05 -25.94 -12.54
C GLN A 13 -0.81 -24.70 -12.83
N GLY A 14 -2.14 -24.81 -12.73
CA GLY A 14 -3.04 -23.65 -12.84
C GLY A 14 -2.87 -22.62 -11.72
N SER A 15 -2.52 -23.06 -10.50
CA SER A 15 -2.24 -22.17 -9.36
C SER A 15 -0.89 -21.46 -9.49
N MET A 16 0.15 -22.16 -9.98
CA MET A 16 1.46 -21.56 -10.26
C MET A 16 1.42 -20.60 -11.44
N GLU A 17 0.71 -20.96 -12.52
CA GLU A 17 0.55 -20.12 -13.70
C GLU A 17 -0.26 -18.85 -13.38
N GLY A 18 -1.32 -18.96 -12.57
CA GLY A 18 -2.07 -17.80 -12.09
C GLY A 18 -1.25 -16.87 -11.19
N ARG A 19 -0.42 -17.42 -10.29
CA ARG A 19 0.48 -16.62 -9.44
C ARG A 19 1.58 -15.95 -10.26
N LEU A 20 2.13 -16.66 -11.25
CA LEU A 20 3.14 -16.13 -12.15
C LEU A 20 2.56 -15.00 -13.01
N HIS A 21 1.39 -15.18 -13.60
CA HIS A 21 0.68 -14.15 -14.35
C HIS A 21 0.43 -12.89 -13.50
N HIS A 22 -0.02 -13.06 -12.26
CA HIS A 22 -0.24 -11.93 -11.35
C HIS A 22 1.07 -11.18 -11.06
N VAL A 23 2.14 -11.88 -10.70
CA VAL A 23 3.45 -11.25 -10.42
C VAL A 23 4.05 -10.57 -11.65
N VAL A 24 3.96 -11.22 -12.82
CA VAL A 24 4.42 -10.65 -14.09
C VAL A 24 3.61 -9.42 -14.45
N LEU A 25 2.28 -9.45 -14.29
CA LEU A 25 1.41 -8.30 -14.55
C LEU A 25 1.76 -7.11 -13.64
N HIS A 26 1.93 -7.33 -12.34
CA HIS A 26 2.37 -6.28 -11.41
C HIS A 26 3.73 -5.71 -11.80
N GLY A 27 4.71 -6.56 -12.15
CA GLY A 27 6.02 -6.12 -12.63
C GLY A 27 5.96 -5.30 -13.92
N VAL A 28 5.12 -5.71 -14.88
CA VAL A 28 4.91 -4.97 -16.14
C VAL A 28 4.24 -3.62 -15.88
N CYS A 29 3.24 -3.55 -14.99
CA CYS A 29 2.59 -2.28 -14.62
C CYS A 29 3.58 -1.30 -13.98
N ILE A 30 4.44 -1.77 -13.06
CA ILE A 30 5.44 -0.93 -12.39
C ILE A 30 6.49 -0.41 -13.40
N THR A 31 6.98 -1.28 -14.29
CA THR A 31 7.95 -0.86 -15.32
C THR A 31 7.35 0.12 -16.32
N LEU A 32 6.12 -0.11 -16.77
CA LEU A 32 5.39 0.82 -17.64
C LEU A 32 5.17 2.19 -16.97
N ALA A 33 4.78 2.20 -15.69
CA ALA A 33 4.59 3.44 -14.93
C ALA A 33 5.91 4.21 -14.76
N MET A 34 7.01 3.51 -14.50
CA MET A 34 8.35 4.11 -14.44
C MET A 34 8.77 4.73 -15.78
N VAL A 35 8.58 4.02 -16.89
CA VAL A 35 8.88 4.54 -18.23
C VAL A 35 8.02 5.76 -18.53
N SER A 36 6.72 5.71 -18.24
CA SER A 36 5.80 6.83 -18.44
C SER A 36 6.20 8.05 -17.61
N GLN A 37 6.64 7.84 -16.36
CA GLN A 37 7.08 8.95 -15.50
C GLN A 37 8.38 9.57 -16.03
N VAL A 38 9.38 8.75 -16.36
CA VAL A 38 10.66 9.24 -16.92
C VAL A 38 10.42 10.00 -18.22
N PHE A 39 9.52 9.50 -19.08
CA PHE A 39 9.12 10.17 -20.31
C PHE A 39 8.47 11.53 -20.00
N SER A 40 7.50 11.59 -19.10
CA SER A 40 6.83 12.83 -18.70
C SER A 40 7.81 13.88 -18.14
N GLU A 41 8.75 13.48 -17.27
CA GLU A 41 9.76 14.39 -16.71
C GLU A 41 10.73 14.89 -17.78
N THR A 42 11.15 14.01 -18.68
CA THR A 42 12.04 14.37 -19.78
C THR A 42 11.39 15.42 -20.68
N PHE A 43 10.11 15.24 -21.03
CA PHE A 43 9.35 16.21 -21.81
C PHE A 43 9.16 17.53 -21.06
N HIS A 44 8.92 17.48 -19.75
CA HIS A 44 8.78 18.67 -18.93
C HIS A 44 10.08 19.49 -18.92
N VAL A 45 11.24 18.87 -18.66
CA VAL A 45 12.55 19.54 -18.66
C VAL A 45 12.90 20.10 -20.03
N LEU A 46 12.58 19.37 -21.11
CA LEU A 46 12.79 19.86 -22.48
C LEU A 46 11.89 21.05 -22.82
N ALA A 47 10.67 21.10 -22.27
CA ALA A 47 9.73 22.20 -22.50
C ALA A 47 10.01 23.44 -21.64
N SER A 48 10.69 23.28 -20.50
CA SER A 48 11.08 24.37 -19.58
C SER A 48 12.48 24.95 -19.85
N GLY A 49 13.31 24.27 -20.66
CA GLY A 49 14.70 24.67 -20.88
C GLY A 49 14.87 25.90 -21.78
N THR A 50 15.63 26.90 -21.32
CA THR A 50 15.97 28.16 -22.01
C THR A 50 16.97 28.01 -23.18
N ASN A 51 17.10 26.82 -23.77
CA ASN A 51 18.06 26.57 -24.83
C ASN A 51 17.41 26.82 -26.19
N SER A 52 17.84 27.89 -26.87
CA SER A 52 17.36 28.39 -28.17
C SER A 52 17.55 27.43 -29.37
N GLY A 53 17.90 26.16 -29.11
CA GLY A 53 18.05 25.10 -30.11
C GLY A 53 17.44 23.74 -29.69
N GLY A 54 16.57 23.70 -28.68
CA GLY A 54 15.91 22.48 -28.21
C GLY A 54 14.77 21.97 -29.11
N LEU A 55 14.22 20.80 -28.77
CA LEU A 55 13.10 20.13 -29.47
C LEU A 55 11.85 21.03 -29.62
N PHE A 56 11.65 21.97 -28.68
CA PHE A 56 10.58 22.96 -28.73
C PHE A 56 11.17 24.33 -29.11
N ARG A 57 10.64 24.92 -30.19
CA ARG A 57 11.06 26.25 -30.70
C ARG A 57 10.70 27.41 -29.78
N THR A 58 9.75 27.20 -28.86
CA THR A 58 9.26 28.20 -27.92
C THR A 58 9.03 27.53 -26.56
N THR A 59 9.66 28.03 -25.51
CA THR A 59 9.41 27.62 -24.12
C THR A 59 8.07 28.13 -23.63
N MET A 60 7.46 27.44 -22.66
CA MET A 60 6.22 27.89 -22.02
C MET A 60 6.36 29.30 -21.43
N ASP A 61 7.51 29.60 -20.84
CA ASP A 61 7.81 30.92 -20.25
C ASP A 61 7.86 32.02 -21.32
N ASN A 62 8.52 31.77 -22.46
CA ASN A 62 8.63 32.76 -23.55
C ASN A 62 7.28 33.06 -24.22
N VAL A 63 6.38 32.09 -24.28
CA VAL A 63 5.00 32.28 -24.78
C VAL A 63 4.17 33.05 -23.75
N SER A 64 4.30 32.74 -22.47
CA SER A 64 3.58 33.46 -21.39
C SER A 64 4.01 34.92 -21.28
N GLU A 65 5.30 35.24 -21.50
CA GLU A 65 5.77 36.63 -21.54
C GLU A 65 5.26 37.37 -22.79
N SER A 66 5.12 36.67 -23.91
CA SER A 66 4.58 37.24 -25.16
C SER A 66 3.07 37.48 -25.11
N PHE A 67 2.34 36.69 -24.30
CA PHE A 67 0.90 36.79 -24.12
C PHE A 67 0.54 36.77 -22.63
N PRO A 68 0.65 37.91 -21.91
CA PRO A 68 0.27 37.97 -20.51
C PRO A 68 -1.24 37.74 -20.39
N LEU A 69 -1.62 36.56 -19.90
CA LEU A 69 -2.98 36.27 -19.52
C LEU A 69 -3.27 36.95 -18.17
N GLU A 70 -4.47 37.49 -18.00
CA GLU A 70 -4.92 38.07 -16.71
C GLU A 70 -5.02 37.00 -15.61
N VAL A 71 -5.09 35.72 -16.01
CA VAL A 71 -5.12 34.55 -15.13
C VAL A 71 -3.82 33.78 -15.28
N THR A 72 -2.73 34.31 -14.73
CA THR A 72 -1.49 33.53 -14.51
C THR A 72 -1.50 32.94 -13.11
N MET A 73 -0.99 31.71 -12.98
CA MET A 73 -0.84 31.09 -11.65
C MET A 73 0.37 31.71 -10.95
N ASP A 74 0.23 32.04 -9.67
CA ASP A 74 1.36 32.49 -8.84
C ASP A 74 2.41 31.37 -8.67
N CYS A 75 3.68 31.73 -8.49
CA CYS A 75 4.81 30.80 -8.41
C CYS A 75 4.67 29.66 -7.37
N TRP A 76 3.84 29.86 -6.34
CA TRP A 76 3.57 28.80 -5.34
C TRP A 76 2.77 27.64 -5.93
N ALA A 77 1.87 27.91 -6.88
CA ALA A 77 1.06 26.90 -7.54
C ALA A 77 1.90 26.07 -8.51
N ASP A 78 2.88 26.69 -9.19
CA ASP A 78 3.83 25.97 -10.04
C ASP A 78 4.71 24.99 -9.24
N ASN A 79 5.13 25.41 -8.04
CA ASN A 79 5.91 24.55 -7.13
C ASN A 79 5.12 23.32 -6.62
N THR A 80 3.78 23.36 -6.67
CA THR A 80 2.93 22.23 -6.27
C THR A 80 3.12 21.03 -7.19
N TRP A 81 3.35 21.27 -8.49
CA TRP A 81 3.60 20.20 -9.46
C TRP A 81 4.93 19.47 -9.18
N ILE A 82 5.95 20.18 -8.71
CA ILE A 82 7.23 19.58 -8.31
C ILE A 82 7.04 18.64 -7.13
N MET A 83 6.28 19.04 -6.11
CA MET A 83 5.99 18.19 -4.96
C MET A 83 5.25 16.91 -5.37
N LEU A 84 4.24 17.02 -6.23
CA LEU A 84 3.48 15.86 -6.72
C LEU A 84 4.37 14.88 -7.49
N ARG A 85 5.30 15.38 -8.32
CA ARG A 85 6.27 14.56 -9.06
C ARG A 85 7.24 13.82 -8.16
N ILE A 86 7.80 14.50 -7.16
CA ILE A 86 8.70 13.88 -6.18
C ILE A 86 7.94 12.79 -5.41
N TRP A 87 6.71 13.09 -5.00
CA TRP A 87 5.86 12.14 -4.30
C TRP A 87 5.54 10.90 -5.14
N SER A 88 5.11 11.08 -6.39
CA SER A 88 4.85 9.99 -7.34
C SER A 88 6.09 9.11 -7.55
N SER A 89 7.26 9.74 -7.71
CA SER A 89 8.54 9.05 -7.89
C SER A 89 8.94 8.24 -6.66
N ALA A 90 8.74 8.78 -5.46
CA ALA A 90 9.00 8.07 -4.20
C ALA A 90 8.17 6.78 -4.09
N TRP A 91 6.90 6.82 -4.50
CA TRP A 91 6.02 5.65 -4.51
C TRP A 91 6.45 4.59 -5.53
N LEU A 92 6.87 5.00 -6.73
CA LEU A 92 7.35 4.05 -7.73
C LEU A 92 8.69 3.41 -7.31
N ILE A 93 9.60 4.19 -6.71
CA ILE A 93 10.87 3.67 -6.17
C ILE A 93 10.60 2.69 -5.02
N HIS A 94 9.69 3.02 -4.09
CA HIS A 94 9.27 2.10 -3.04
C HIS A 94 8.71 0.80 -3.63
N SER A 95 7.83 0.90 -4.63
CA SER A 95 7.22 -0.27 -5.29
C SER A 95 8.29 -1.16 -5.94
N LEU A 96 9.26 -0.57 -6.62
CA LEU A 96 10.40 -1.27 -7.19
C LEU A 96 11.22 -1.99 -6.10
N PHE A 97 11.53 -1.28 -5.02
CA PHE A 97 12.29 -1.81 -3.89
C PHE A 97 11.60 -3.00 -3.22
N THR A 98 10.27 -2.93 -3.05
CA THR A 98 9.49 -4.05 -2.47
C THR A 98 9.47 -5.30 -3.34
N VAL A 99 9.67 -5.19 -4.66
CA VAL A 99 9.76 -6.37 -5.55
C VAL A 99 11.11 -7.09 -5.38
N PHE A 100 12.17 -6.34 -5.06
CA PHE A 100 13.52 -6.88 -4.92
C PHE A 100 13.87 -7.32 -3.49
N GLN A 101 13.18 -6.80 -2.48
CA GLN A 101 13.42 -7.19 -1.09
C GLN A 101 12.60 -8.42 -0.69
N SER A 102 13.26 -9.39 -0.05
CA SER A 102 12.62 -10.53 0.61
C SER A 102 11.96 -10.17 1.95
N ASP A 103 12.32 -9.02 2.52
CA ASP A 103 11.98 -8.67 3.90
C ASP A 103 10.79 -7.71 3.94
N LEU A 104 9.72 -8.15 4.58
CA LEU A 104 8.46 -7.39 4.67
C LEU A 104 8.47 -6.32 5.78
N LEU A 105 9.45 -6.37 6.70
CA LEU A 105 9.53 -5.47 7.86
C LEU A 105 9.87 -4.01 7.50
N PRO A 106 10.88 -3.72 6.65
CA PRO A 106 11.16 -2.34 6.25
C PRO A 106 9.98 -1.68 5.53
N SER A 107 9.29 -2.42 4.66
CA SER A 107 8.10 -1.92 3.97
C SER A 107 6.98 -1.58 4.96
N LEU A 108 6.79 -2.38 6.01
CA LEU A 108 5.85 -2.08 7.07
C LEU A 108 6.18 -0.76 7.76
N PHE A 109 7.45 -0.52 8.13
CA PHE A 109 7.86 0.72 8.77
C PHE A 109 7.49 1.96 7.93
N PHE A 110 7.80 1.95 6.64
CA PHE A 110 7.45 3.06 5.73
C PHE A 110 5.94 3.31 5.66
N LYS A 111 5.11 2.24 5.69
CA LYS A 111 3.66 2.37 5.70
C LYS A 111 3.12 3.01 6.99
N TRP A 112 3.80 2.83 8.13
CA TRP A 112 3.41 3.46 9.40
C TRP A 112 3.82 4.94 9.50
N VAL A 113 4.83 5.39 8.77
CA VAL A 113 5.26 6.80 8.79
C VAL A 113 4.16 7.74 8.27
N MET A 114 3.41 7.32 7.25
CA MET A 114 2.35 8.13 6.62
C MET A 114 1.21 8.53 7.57
N PRO A 115 0.51 7.58 8.24
CA PRO A 115 -0.55 7.94 9.17
C PRO A 115 -0.02 8.77 10.33
N VAL A 116 1.19 8.47 10.85
CA VAL A 116 1.83 9.25 11.92
C VAL A 116 2.00 10.71 11.49
N HIS A 117 2.56 10.96 10.32
CA HIS A 117 2.78 12.31 9.82
C HIS A 117 1.45 13.04 9.55
N SER A 118 0.45 12.33 9.02
CA SER A 118 -0.88 12.89 8.81
C SER A 118 -1.55 13.33 10.11
N PHE A 119 -1.50 12.50 11.16
CA PHE A 119 -2.03 12.86 12.48
C PHE A 119 -1.22 13.98 13.15
N GLN A 120 0.10 14.04 12.96
CA GLN A 120 0.93 15.16 13.41
C GLN A 120 0.53 16.48 12.74
N MET A 121 0.36 16.49 11.41
CA MET A 121 -0.12 17.66 10.66
C MET A 121 -1.51 18.08 11.11
N LEU A 122 -2.41 17.12 11.34
CA LEU A 122 -3.75 17.38 11.82
C LEU A 122 -3.74 18.02 13.22
N TYR A 123 -2.88 17.53 14.12
CA TYR A 123 -2.68 18.14 15.44
C TYR A 123 -2.17 19.59 15.35
N VAL A 124 -1.15 19.83 14.52
CA VAL A 124 -0.61 21.18 14.29
C VAL A 124 -1.69 22.11 13.72
N SER A 125 -2.51 21.61 12.78
CA SER A 125 -3.63 22.35 12.21
C SER A 125 -4.65 22.76 13.28
N TYR A 126 -5.07 21.85 14.16
CA TYR A 126 -5.98 22.19 15.26
C TYR A 126 -5.38 23.22 16.22
N ARG A 127 -4.08 23.06 16.56
CA ARG A 127 -3.38 23.98 17.45
C ARG A 127 -3.31 25.39 16.87
N ASN A 128 -2.96 25.52 15.60
CA ASN A 128 -2.84 26.80 14.91
C ASN A 128 -4.19 27.50 14.77
N LEU A 129 -5.23 26.76 14.38
CA LEU A 129 -6.58 27.31 14.24
C LEU A 129 -7.14 27.78 15.58
N HIS A 130 -6.87 27.05 16.67
CA HIS A 130 -7.30 27.47 18.01
C HIS A 130 -6.63 28.76 18.46
N ASN A 131 -5.31 28.86 18.31
CA ASN A 131 -4.55 30.03 18.76
C ASN A 131 -4.93 31.30 18.00
N HIS A 132 -5.21 31.21 16.70
CA HIS A 132 -5.53 32.36 15.86
C HIS A 132 -7.04 32.60 15.68
N ARG A 133 -7.89 31.79 16.32
CA ARG A 133 -9.36 31.85 16.12
C ARG A 133 -9.95 33.24 16.37
N ALA A 134 -9.51 33.92 17.43
CA ALA A 134 -10.04 35.23 17.79
C ALA A 134 -9.72 36.29 16.73
N TRP A 135 -8.50 36.26 16.19
CA TRP A 135 -8.06 37.16 15.13
C TRP A 135 -8.79 36.84 13.81
N LEU A 136 -8.88 35.56 13.44
CA LEU A 136 -9.57 35.10 12.23
C LEU A 136 -11.06 35.42 12.25
N ALA A 137 -11.72 35.34 13.41
CA ALA A 137 -13.14 35.68 13.53
C ALA A 137 -13.44 37.14 13.19
N ILE A 138 -12.49 38.05 13.42
CA ILE A 138 -12.63 39.48 13.15
C ILE A 138 -12.21 39.79 11.70
N ASN A 139 -11.07 39.27 11.26
CA ASN A 139 -10.49 39.64 9.97
C ASN A 139 -11.07 38.83 8.79
N ASN A 140 -11.25 37.51 8.95
CA ASN A 140 -11.66 36.60 7.90
C ASN A 140 -12.56 35.46 8.44
N PRO A 141 -13.82 35.73 8.79
CA PRO A 141 -14.67 34.78 9.52
C PRO A 141 -14.99 33.49 8.74
N LYS A 142 -14.79 33.47 7.43
CA LYS A 142 -14.99 32.28 6.58
C LYS A 142 -13.81 31.30 6.62
N GLU A 143 -12.59 31.78 6.87
CA GLU A 143 -11.37 30.96 6.82
C GLU A 143 -11.39 29.80 7.84
N PRO A 144 -11.83 30.00 9.10
CA PRO A 144 -11.90 28.91 10.07
C PRO A 144 -12.81 27.75 9.64
N TRP A 145 -13.86 28.04 8.87
CA TRP A 145 -14.79 27.03 8.38
C TRP A 145 -14.19 26.22 7.24
N TRP A 146 -13.51 26.89 6.29
CA TRP A 146 -12.79 26.20 5.22
C TRP A 146 -11.68 25.30 5.75
N THR A 147 -10.90 25.80 6.71
CA THR A 147 -9.81 25.02 7.33
C THR A 147 -10.33 23.76 8.03
N ARG A 148 -11.52 23.81 8.64
CA ARG A 148 -12.17 22.64 9.25
C ARG A 148 -12.69 21.64 8.21
N TYR A 149 -13.55 22.10 7.31
CA TYR A 149 -14.25 21.20 6.40
C TYR A 149 -13.37 20.66 5.28
N LEU A 150 -12.36 21.41 4.84
CA LEU A 150 -11.50 21.00 3.75
C LEU A 150 -10.19 20.40 4.28
N THR A 151 -9.40 21.20 5.01
CA THR A 151 -8.03 20.80 5.39
C THR A 151 -8.02 19.73 6.47
N GLN A 152 -8.75 19.93 7.57
CA GLN A 152 -8.74 18.99 8.71
C GLN A 152 -9.46 17.69 8.37
N ASN A 153 -10.60 17.75 7.68
CA ASN A 153 -11.28 16.54 7.21
C ASN A 153 -10.49 15.82 6.12
N GLY A 154 -9.84 16.53 5.19
CA GLY A 154 -9.00 15.91 4.16
C GLY A 154 -7.78 15.19 4.76
N LEU A 155 -7.09 15.83 5.70
CA LEU A 155 -6.00 15.21 6.46
C LEU A 155 -6.49 13.99 7.26
N ALA A 156 -7.68 14.07 7.88
CA ALA A 156 -8.25 12.94 8.59
C ALA A 156 -8.57 11.77 7.65
N VAL A 157 -9.18 12.00 6.48
CA VAL A 157 -9.41 10.95 5.47
C VAL A 157 -8.10 10.26 5.11
N PHE A 158 -7.08 11.05 4.81
CA PHE A 158 -5.77 10.53 4.41
C PHE A 158 -5.11 9.72 5.53
N GLY A 159 -5.12 10.23 6.76
CA GLY A 159 -4.54 9.56 7.92
C GLY A 159 -5.24 8.23 8.23
N TRP A 160 -6.58 8.19 8.19
CA TRP A 160 -7.34 6.97 8.45
C TRP A 160 -7.23 5.94 7.33
N TRP A 161 -7.21 6.37 6.07
CA TRP A 161 -6.98 5.49 4.93
C TRP A 161 -5.60 4.82 5.00
N THR A 162 -4.56 5.62 5.23
CA THR A 162 -3.19 5.11 5.31
C THR A 162 -2.95 4.26 6.57
N LEU A 163 -3.65 4.54 7.68
CA LEU A 163 -3.63 3.68 8.87
C LEU A 163 -4.27 2.31 8.58
N LEU A 164 -5.39 2.28 7.87
CA LEU A 164 -6.04 1.03 7.45
C LEU A 164 -5.11 0.19 6.56
N GLU A 165 -4.47 0.80 5.56
CA GLU A 165 -3.45 0.15 4.71
C GLU A 165 -2.25 -0.38 5.51
N ALA A 166 -1.76 0.38 6.50
CA ALA A 166 -0.68 -0.05 7.38
C ALA A 166 -1.07 -1.24 8.25
N LEU A 167 -2.30 -1.26 8.77
CA LEU A 167 -2.84 -2.37 9.57
C LEU A 167 -3.05 -3.64 8.73
N VAL A 168 -3.55 -3.53 7.49
CA VAL A 168 -3.63 -4.66 6.56
C VAL A 168 -2.24 -5.23 6.29
N SER A 169 -1.27 -4.35 6.07
CA SER A 169 0.12 -4.74 5.82
C SER A 169 0.78 -5.39 7.04
N LEU A 170 0.44 -4.94 8.25
CA LEU A 170 0.81 -5.62 9.49
C LEU A 170 0.25 -7.04 9.53
N GLY A 171 -1.02 -7.23 9.14
CA GLY A 171 -1.64 -8.54 9.05
C GLY A 171 -0.89 -9.49 8.11
N VAL A 172 -0.51 -9.01 6.93
CA VAL A 172 0.34 -9.76 5.97
C VAL A 172 1.65 -10.19 6.64
N VAL A 173 2.36 -9.28 7.32
CA VAL A 173 3.62 -9.61 8.02
C VAL A 173 3.40 -10.66 9.11
N LEU A 174 2.36 -10.52 9.94
CA LEU A 174 2.03 -11.48 10.99
C LEU A 174 1.73 -12.88 10.42
N ARG A 175 1.08 -12.94 9.26
CA ARG A 175 0.78 -14.20 8.58
C ARG A 175 2.01 -14.87 7.97
N TYR A 176 2.87 -14.10 7.32
CA TYR A 176 4.01 -14.63 6.56
C TYR A 176 5.28 -14.83 7.40
N GLN A 177 5.56 -13.96 8.37
CA GLN A 177 6.76 -14.06 9.21
C GLN A 177 6.50 -14.75 10.54
N ALA A 178 5.38 -14.46 11.21
CA ALA A 178 5.05 -15.05 12.50
C ALA A 178 4.25 -16.37 12.38
N GLY A 179 3.83 -16.75 11.17
CA GLY A 179 3.15 -18.02 10.91
C GLY A 179 1.77 -18.16 11.56
N LEU A 180 1.14 -17.04 11.94
CA LEU A 180 -0.15 -17.05 12.63
C LEU A 180 -1.28 -17.50 11.69
N PRO A 181 -2.31 -18.19 12.21
CA PRO A 181 -3.45 -18.63 11.40
C PRO A 181 -4.28 -17.42 10.91
N ASP A 182 -4.80 -17.52 9.68
CA ASP A 182 -5.59 -16.48 9.00
C ASP A 182 -6.74 -15.87 9.86
N PRO A 183 -7.59 -16.65 10.55
CA PRO A 183 -8.67 -16.08 11.37
C PRO A 183 -8.13 -15.27 12.56
N LEU A 184 -7.01 -15.69 13.15
CA LEU A 184 -6.39 -14.95 14.25
C LEU A 184 -5.84 -13.61 13.75
N VAL A 185 -5.11 -13.60 12.64
CA VAL A 185 -4.54 -12.38 12.03
C VAL A 185 -5.64 -11.39 11.67
N SER A 186 -6.71 -11.85 11.02
CA SER A 186 -7.85 -11.00 10.66
C SER A 186 -8.51 -10.39 11.90
N SER A 187 -8.75 -11.20 12.94
CA SER A 187 -9.31 -10.70 14.21
C SER A 187 -8.42 -9.66 14.88
N MET A 188 -7.09 -9.84 14.86
CA MET A 188 -6.14 -8.88 15.42
C MET A 188 -6.18 -7.54 14.67
N VAL A 189 -6.13 -7.57 13.34
CA VAL A 189 -6.17 -6.36 12.49
C VAL A 189 -7.47 -5.58 12.71
N LEU A 190 -8.62 -6.28 12.70
CA LEU A 190 -9.92 -5.65 12.94
C LEU A 190 -10.07 -5.13 14.37
N THR A 191 -9.52 -5.83 15.36
CA THR A 191 -9.53 -5.38 16.77
C THR A 191 -8.68 -4.13 16.96
N LEU A 192 -7.51 -4.05 16.32
CA LEU A 192 -6.66 -2.85 16.36
C LEU A 192 -7.36 -1.66 15.69
N LEU A 193 -8.00 -1.87 14.54
CA LEU A 193 -8.77 -0.83 13.88
C LEU A 193 -9.95 -0.34 14.74
N LEU A 194 -10.68 -1.28 15.36
CA LEU A 194 -11.77 -0.97 16.27
C LEU A 194 -11.28 -0.18 17.49
N LEU A 195 -10.17 -0.60 18.10
CA LEU A 195 -9.58 0.11 19.23
C LEU A 195 -9.19 1.54 18.84
N GLY A 196 -8.54 1.72 17.68
CA GLY A 196 -8.24 3.04 17.14
C GLY A 196 -9.50 3.90 17.00
N MET A 197 -10.59 3.32 16.49
CA MET A 197 -11.86 4.01 16.33
C MET A 197 -12.53 4.38 17.64
N LEU A 198 -12.49 3.51 18.63
CA LEU A 198 -12.99 3.82 19.97
C LEU A 198 -12.19 4.95 20.61
N ILE A 199 -10.85 4.94 20.47
CA ILE A 199 -9.99 6.03 20.94
C ILE A 199 -10.36 7.35 20.26
N TRP A 200 -10.55 7.33 18.94
CA TRP A 200 -10.98 8.52 18.20
C TRP A 200 -12.34 9.03 18.65
N PHE A 201 -13.32 8.13 18.81
CA PHE A 201 -14.65 8.48 19.28
C PHE A 201 -14.62 9.11 20.68
N VAL A 202 -13.79 8.60 21.59
CA VAL A 202 -13.59 9.18 22.92
C VAL A 202 -12.96 10.58 22.83
N PHE A 203 -11.99 10.77 21.94
CA PHE A 203 -11.37 12.07 21.70
C PHE A 203 -12.35 13.08 21.12
N GLU A 204 -13.18 12.68 20.16
CA GLU A 204 -14.20 13.53 19.55
C GLU A 204 -15.32 13.87 20.53
N SER A 205 -15.77 12.90 21.33
CA SER A 205 -16.95 13.06 22.19
C SER A 205 -16.64 13.74 23.51
N PHE A 206 -15.50 13.42 24.14
CA PHE A 206 -15.22 13.82 25.51
C PHE A 206 -14.03 14.77 25.63
N ILE A 207 -12.85 14.39 25.13
CA ILE A 207 -11.60 15.08 25.48
C ILE A 207 -11.41 16.36 24.66
N PHE A 208 -11.56 16.26 23.33
CA PHE A 208 -11.27 17.32 22.37
C PHE A 208 -12.52 17.73 21.59
N SER A 209 -13.71 17.57 22.18
CA SER A 209 -15.00 17.87 21.56
C SER A 209 -15.14 19.31 21.05
N LYS A 210 -14.39 20.25 21.62
CA LYS A 210 -14.34 21.64 21.12
C LYS A 210 -13.52 21.79 19.83
N TYR A 211 -12.55 20.91 19.61
CA TYR A 211 -11.55 21.03 18.54
C TYR A 211 -11.84 20.09 17.36
N ILE A 212 -12.20 18.83 17.64
CA ILE A 212 -12.23 17.74 16.64
C ILE A 212 -13.65 17.45 16.12
N ARG A 213 -14.69 18.02 16.73
CA ARG A 213 -16.11 17.74 16.41
C ARG A 213 -16.53 17.99 14.95
N TYR A 214 -15.75 18.74 14.18
CA TYR A 214 -16.03 19.00 12.77
C TYR A 214 -15.41 17.97 11.83
N THR A 215 -14.74 16.94 12.36
CA THR A 215 -13.93 15.97 11.59
C THR A 215 -14.67 14.64 11.46
N PHE A 216 -15.73 14.66 10.65
CA PHE A 216 -16.65 13.53 10.49
C PHE A 216 -16.23 12.54 9.39
N THR A 217 -15.28 12.92 8.52
CA THR A 217 -14.87 12.10 7.36
C THR A 217 -14.18 10.79 7.75
N VAL A 218 -13.82 10.61 9.01
CA VAL A 218 -13.28 9.37 9.59
C VAL A 218 -14.22 8.18 9.43
N TYR A 219 -15.53 8.38 9.62
CA TYR A 219 -16.48 7.27 9.54
C TYR A 219 -16.72 6.81 8.09
N PRO A 220 -17.01 7.70 7.11
CA PRO A 220 -17.17 7.31 5.72
C PRO A 220 -15.95 6.58 5.14
N VAL A 221 -14.73 7.05 5.43
CA VAL A 221 -13.51 6.42 4.88
C VAL A 221 -13.33 5.00 5.37
N LEU A 222 -13.69 4.71 6.63
CA LEU A 222 -13.59 3.36 7.18
C LEU A 222 -14.72 2.45 6.68
N ILE A 223 -15.92 2.98 6.45
CA ILE A 223 -16.99 2.21 5.80
C ILE A 223 -16.54 1.77 4.40
N VAL A 224 -15.96 2.69 3.63
CA VAL A 224 -15.42 2.38 2.30
C VAL A 224 -14.26 1.39 2.39
N GLY A 225 -13.31 1.62 3.30
CA GLY A 225 -12.15 0.75 3.49
C GLY A 225 -12.53 -0.68 3.91
N LEU A 226 -13.45 -0.82 4.87
CA LEU A 226 -13.98 -2.12 5.27
C LEU A 226 -14.81 -2.77 4.16
N GLY A 227 -15.58 -1.99 3.40
CA GLY A 227 -16.32 -2.47 2.24
C GLY A 227 -15.41 -3.01 1.13
N ALA A 228 -14.19 -2.48 1.00
CA ALA A 228 -13.18 -3.00 0.07
C ALA A 228 -12.55 -4.32 0.55
N MET A 229 -12.68 -4.68 1.83
CA MET A 229 -12.17 -5.94 2.39
C MET A 229 -13.16 -7.09 2.17
N VAL A 230 -13.41 -7.45 0.92
CA VAL A 230 -14.27 -8.60 0.58
C VAL A 230 -13.46 -9.90 0.66
N PRO A 231 -13.94 -10.94 1.38
CA PRO A 231 -13.32 -12.25 1.35
C PRO A 231 -13.37 -12.81 -0.08
N ASN A 232 -12.27 -13.40 -0.57
CA ASN A 232 -12.28 -14.20 -1.79
C ASN A 232 -13.10 -15.49 -1.56
N ALA A 233 -14.43 -15.38 -1.55
CA ALA A 233 -15.38 -16.46 -1.35
C ALA A 233 -15.61 -17.27 -2.65
N GLY A 234 -14.53 -17.59 -3.37
CA GLY A 234 -14.59 -18.09 -4.74
C GLY A 234 -13.95 -19.44 -5.01
N SER A 235 -13.70 -20.29 -4.01
CA SER A 235 -13.09 -21.62 -4.30
C SER A 235 -13.46 -22.80 -3.40
N ASN A 236 -14.30 -22.67 -2.37
CA ASN A 236 -14.38 -23.70 -1.31
C ASN A 236 -15.78 -24.25 -1.01
N ASP A 237 -16.71 -24.24 -1.97
CA ASP A 237 -18.00 -24.96 -1.77
C ASP A 237 -17.85 -26.50 -1.90
N ASP A 238 -16.73 -26.99 -2.44
CA ASP A 238 -16.47 -28.43 -2.56
C ASP A 238 -15.83 -29.05 -1.30
N THR A 239 -15.17 -28.28 -0.45
CA THR A 239 -14.42 -28.81 0.72
C THR A 239 -15.32 -29.17 1.90
N SER A 240 -16.50 -28.54 2.01
CA SER A 240 -17.47 -28.82 3.08
C SER A 240 -18.04 -30.24 3.00
N LYS A 241 -18.12 -30.84 1.80
CA LYS A 241 -18.62 -32.21 1.60
C LYS A 241 -17.66 -33.32 2.05
N TYR A 242 -16.38 -33.01 2.29
CA TYR A 242 -15.37 -34.01 2.64
C TYR A 242 -14.97 -34.00 4.12
N LEU A 243 -15.31 -32.96 4.88
CA LEU A 243 -14.98 -32.85 6.31
C LEU A 243 -15.95 -33.56 7.26
N THR A 244 -17.01 -34.21 6.75
CA THR A 244 -17.96 -34.99 7.57
C THR A 244 -17.66 -36.48 7.64
N LYS A 245 -16.47 -36.95 7.22
CA LYS A 245 -16.05 -38.35 7.41
C LYS A 245 -14.65 -38.42 8.02
N GLU A 246 -14.59 -38.35 9.34
CA GLU A 246 -13.45 -38.86 10.11
C GLU A 246 -13.34 -40.39 9.94
N PRO A 247 -12.12 -40.92 9.78
CA PRO A 247 -11.71 -41.93 10.74
C PRO A 247 -10.27 -41.75 11.23
N ASN A 248 -10.13 -41.90 12.55
CA ASN A 248 -8.91 -41.99 13.34
C ASN A 248 -7.83 -42.91 12.74
N HIS A 249 -6.70 -42.37 12.27
CA HIS A 249 -5.42 -43.09 12.28
C HIS A 249 -4.23 -42.15 12.16
N LYS A 250 -3.29 -42.22 13.11
CA LYS A 250 -2.03 -41.48 13.15
C LYS A 250 -0.92 -42.34 12.51
N PRO A 251 -0.12 -41.81 11.56
CA PRO A 251 1.19 -42.39 11.27
C PRO A 251 2.33 -41.44 11.66
N ASP A 252 3.28 -42.00 12.41
CA ASP A 252 4.59 -41.42 12.71
C ASP A 252 5.48 -41.46 11.46
N PHE A 253 6.02 -40.32 11.02
CA PHE A 253 6.98 -40.28 9.91
C PHE A 253 7.97 -39.13 10.05
N CYS A 254 9.01 -39.31 10.88
CA CYS A 254 10.26 -38.55 10.71
C CYS A 254 11.45 -39.24 11.40
N LYS A 255 12.04 -40.22 10.71
CA LYS A 255 13.48 -40.51 10.78
C LYS A 255 13.95 -40.80 9.37
N THR A 256 15.18 -40.40 9.07
CA THR A 256 16.00 -40.69 7.87
C THR A 256 16.10 -39.57 6.84
N VAL A 257 16.83 -38.50 7.17
CA VAL A 257 17.85 -37.94 6.25
C VAL A 257 18.97 -37.39 7.13
N CYS A 258 20.15 -38.02 7.08
CA CYS A 258 21.49 -37.43 7.19
C CYS A 258 22.54 -38.49 7.59
N GLN A 259 23.22 -39.08 6.60
CA GLN A 259 24.65 -39.40 6.71
C GLN A 259 25.25 -39.60 5.30
N PRO A 260 26.46 -39.06 5.02
CA PRO A 260 27.20 -39.32 3.78
C PRO A 260 28.27 -40.41 4.00
N MET A 261 28.45 -41.30 3.03
CA MET A 261 29.65 -42.14 2.90
C MET A 261 29.94 -42.29 1.39
N GLY A 262 31.14 -42.08 0.86
CA GLY A 262 32.45 -42.41 1.44
C GLY A 262 32.92 -43.72 0.80
N LYS A 263 34.00 -43.64 0.01
CA LYS A 263 34.65 -44.66 -0.84
C LYS A 263 34.77 -46.06 -0.20
N ASP A 264 34.67 -47.11 -1.01
CA ASP A 264 35.76 -48.11 -1.11
C ASP A 264 35.65 -49.07 -2.31
N SER A 265 36.82 -49.63 -2.63
CA SER A 265 37.20 -50.33 -3.86
C SER A 265 36.90 -51.85 -3.80
N THR A 266 37.00 -52.52 -4.96
CA THR A 266 37.70 -53.82 -5.23
C THR A 266 36.90 -54.87 -6.05
N MET A 267 37.44 -55.15 -7.26
CA MET A 267 37.49 -56.37 -8.10
C MET A 267 36.28 -57.33 -8.32
N ALA A 268 35.94 -57.53 -9.60
CA ALA A 268 35.89 -58.81 -10.36
C ALA A 268 35.41 -58.47 -11.79
N SER A 269 36.23 -58.45 -12.86
CA SER A 269 36.77 -59.56 -13.69
C SER A 269 35.73 -60.45 -14.39
N GLN A 270 35.93 -60.61 -15.72
CA GLN A 270 35.40 -61.59 -16.69
C GLN A 270 34.04 -61.27 -17.37
N THR A 271 34.04 -60.74 -18.61
CA THR A 271 34.16 -61.38 -19.96
C THR A 271 32.91 -62.12 -20.45
N GLY A 272 32.48 -61.82 -21.68
CA GLY A 272 31.89 -62.82 -22.58
C GLY A 272 30.76 -62.36 -23.49
N PHE A 273 31.12 -62.11 -24.76
CA PHE A 273 30.33 -62.01 -26.01
C PHE A 273 29.40 -60.81 -26.24
#